data_AF-A0A1E3YC75-F1
#
_entry.id   AF-A0A1E3YC75-F1
#
_cell.length_a   1.000
_cell.length_b   1.000
_cell.length_c   1.000
_cell.angle_alpha   90.00
_cell.angle_beta   90.00
_cell.angle_gamma   90.00
#
_symmetry.space_group_name_H-M   'P 1'
#
loop_
_entity.id
_entity.type
_entity.pdbx_description
1 polymer ?
#
loop_
_entity_poly.entity_id
_entity_poly.type
_entity_poly.pdbx_seq_one_letter_code
_entity_poly.pdbx_strand_id
1 'polypeptide(L)'
;MVRAMVELKRTGATCESYVRGSPMSVTSSIDAYFATLNQPVPNTVDQRSKDSIGKLIKQHAAYVCSTKLVKAQDNYLRAAASYMETKPAQWPDAPWIDFPQWCQDPACADY
;
A
#
# COMPACT_ATOMS: atom_id res chain seq x y z
N MET A 1 -29.51 19.44 2.69
CA MET A 1 -29.56 18.20 3.50
C MET A 1 -29.21 16.97 2.66
N VAL A 2 -29.97 16.64 1.61
CA VAL A 2 -29.72 15.49 0.71
C VAL A 2 -28.29 15.46 0.14
N ARG A 3 -27.78 16.59 -0.36
CA ARG A 3 -26.39 16.70 -0.88
C ARG A 3 -25.33 16.26 0.14
N ALA A 4 -25.47 16.64 1.40
CA ALA A 4 -24.52 16.27 2.45
C ALA A 4 -24.60 14.77 2.80
N MET A 5 -25.79 14.17 2.75
CA MET A 5 -25.96 12.71 2.91
C MET A 5 -25.28 11.94 1.78
N VAL A 6 -25.45 12.40 0.54
CA VAL A 6 -24.77 11.84 -0.65
C VAL A 6 -23.25 11.94 -0.52
N GLU A 7 -22.75 13.11 -0.13
CA GLU A 7 -21.32 13.36 0.05
C GLU A 7 -20.72 12.49 1.16
N LEU A 8 -21.43 12.33 2.28
CA LEU A 8 -21.03 11.44 3.37
C LEU A 8 -21.00 9.97 2.93
N LYS A 9 -22.00 9.50 2.17
CA LYS A 9 -21.99 8.11 1.62
C LYS A 9 -20.85 7.88 0.65
N ARG A 10 -20.63 8.81 -0.29
CA ARG A 10 -19.51 8.75 -1.24
C ARG A 10 -18.17 8.71 -0.51
N THR A 11 -17.99 9.55 0.50
CA THR A 11 -16.77 9.57 1.32
C THR A 11 -16.62 8.28 2.11
N GLY A 12 -17.70 7.80 2.75
CA GLY A 12 -17.71 6.54 3.48
C GLY A 12 -17.31 5.35 2.61
N ALA A 13 -17.89 5.23 1.42
CA ALA A 13 -17.55 4.17 0.46
C ALA A 13 -16.08 4.25 0.00
N THR A 14 -15.53 5.46 -0.13
CA THR A 14 -14.13 5.67 -0.51
C THR A 14 -13.16 5.25 0.61
N CYS A 15 -13.55 5.48 1.87
CA CYS A 15 -12.71 5.25 3.04
C CYS A 15 -12.89 3.86 3.67
N GLU A 16 -13.87 3.07 3.23
CA GLU A 16 -14.32 1.83 3.91
C GLU A 16 -13.18 0.86 4.28
N SER A 17 -12.23 0.64 3.37
CA SER A 17 -11.11 -0.27 3.58
C SER A 17 -9.91 0.34 4.32
N TYR A 18 -9.92 1.65 4.56
CA TYR A 18 -8.75 2.40 5.03
C TYR A 18 -8.90 2.92 6.47
N VAL A 19 -10.13 3.05 6.98
CA VAL A 19 -10.40 3.52 8.34
C VAL A 19 -11.14 2.47 9.15
N ARG A 20 -10.95 2.49 10.48
CA ARG A 20 -11.66 1.59 11.39
C ARG A 20 -13.13 2.01 11.55
N GLY A 21 -13.97 1.07 11.95
CA GLY A 21 -15.36 1.33 12.32
C GLY A 21 -16.38 1.24 11.18
N SER A 22 -15.96 0.82 9.97
CA SER A 22 -16.83 0.64 8.79
C SER A 22 -17.75 1.85 8.52
N PRO A 23 -17.22 2.92 7.90
CA PRO A 23 -18.01 4.09 7.50
C PRO A 23 -19.34 3.73 6.79
N MET A 24 -19.36 2.67 5.98
CA MET A 24 -20.57 2.20 5.29
C MET A 24 -21.60 1.63 6.27
N SER A 25 -21.17 0.91 7.31
CA SER A 25 -22.08 0.44 8.37
C SER A 25 -22.70 1.61 9.14
N VAL A 26 -21.89 2.61 9.49
CA VAL A 26 -22.33 3.79 10.25
C VAL A 26 -23.31 4.66 9.46
N THR A 27 -23.24 4.61 8.13
CA THR A 27 -24.09 5.40 7.22
C THR A 27 -25.26 4.61 6.62
N SER A 28 -25.59 3.45 7.19
CA SER A 28 -26.71 2.59 6.72
C SER A 28 -28.09 3.25 6.84
N SER A 29 -28.30 4.14 7.81
CA SER A 29 -29.56 4.88 7.97
C SER A 29 -29.85 5.83 6.79
N ILE A 30 -28.82 6.28 6.08
CA ILE A 30 -28.98 7.07 4.85
C ILE A 30 -29.59 6.19 3.74
N ASP A 31 -29.22 4.91 3.67
CA ASP A 31 -29.79 3.99 2.67
C ASP A 31 -31.30 3.80 2.92
N ALA A 32 -31.68 3.64 4.18
CA ALA A 32 -33.08 3.54 4.58
C ALA A 32 -33.89 4.81 4.24
N TYR A 33 -33.27 5.99 4.37
CA TYR A 33 -33.88 7.26 3.97
C TYR A 33 -34.17 7.31 2.46
N PHE A 34 -33.20 6.99 1.61
CA PHE A 34 -33.40 6.96 0.15
C PHE A 34 -34.40 5.88 -0.29
N ALA A 35 -34.37 4.70 0.35
CA ALA A 35 -35.33 3.64 0.11
C ALA A 35 -36.77 4.06 0.42
N THR A 36 -36.98 4.79 1.54
CA THR A 36 -38.30 5.34 1.91
C THR A 36 -38.82 6.33 0.88
N LEU A 37 -37.93 7.08 0.24
CA LEU A 37 -38.27 8.01 -0.84
C LEU A 37 -38.43 7.35 -2.21
N ASN A 38 -38.26 6.02 -2.30
CA ASN A 38 -38.20 5.27 -3.55
C ASN A 38 -37.17 5.85 -4.54
N GLN A 39 -36.03 6.31 -4.01
CA GLN A 39 -34.91 6.89 -4.76
C GLN A 39 -33.70 5.97 -4.75
N PRO A 40 -32.85 6.02 -5.79
CA PRO A 40 -31.62 5.24 -5.81
C PRO A 40 -30.65 5.73 -4.72
N VAL A 41 -30.01 4.79 -4.04
CA VAL A 41 -28.96 5.07 -3.05
C VAL A 41 -27.68 5.51 -3.78
N PRO A 42 -27.14 6.70 -3.48
CA PRO A 42 -25.90 7.15 -4.09
C PRO A 42 -24.69 6.49 -3.42
N ASN A 43 -24.08 5.52 -4.11
CA ASN A 43 -22.90 4.76 -3.66
C ASN A 43 -21.68 4.92 -4.58
N THR A 44 -21.52 6.07 -5.23
CA THR A 44 -20.36 6.31 -6.09
C THR A 44 -19.15 6.65 -5.23
N VAL A 45 -18.10 5.83 -5.34
CA VAL A 45 -16.79 6.09 -4.75
C VAL A 45 -16.16 7.33 -5.39
N ASP A 46 -15.42 8.11 -4.61
CA ASP A 46 -14.58 9.16 -5.16
C ASP A 46 -13.30 8.58 -5.77
N GLN A 47 -13.36 8.27 -7.07
CA GLN A 47 -12.26 7.60 -7.76
C GLN A 47 -10.93 8.36 -7.68
N ARG A 48 -10.96 9.71 -7.77
CA ARG A 48 -9.74 10.53 -7.65
C ARG A 48 -9.06 10.36 -6.29
N SER A 49 -9.85 10.36 -5.21
CA SER A 49 -9.33 10.16 -3.86
C SER A 49 -8.83 8.73 -3.68
N LYS A 50 -9.55 7.73 -4.20
CA LYS A 50 -9.13 6.32 -4.19
C LYS A 50 -7.81 6.11 -4.93
N ASP A 51 -7.63 6.72 -6.10
CA ASP A 51 -6.39 6.64 -6.89
C ASP A 51 -5.22 7.30 -6.15
N SER A 52 -5.46 8.46 -5.52
CA SER A 52 -4.48 9.16 -4.69
C SER A 52 -4.04 8.31 -3.49
N ILE A 53 -4.99 7.69 -2.77
CA ILE A 53 -4.69 6.76 -1.68
C ILE A 53 -3.88 5.56 -2.20
N GLY A 54 -4.29 4.98 -3.33
CA GLY A 54 -3.59 3.87 -3.95
C GLY A 54 -2.14 4.22 -4.30
N LYS A 55 -1.89 5.42 -4.83
CA LYS A 55 -0.55 5.93 -5.11
C LYS A 55 0.28 6.04 -3.84
N LEU A 56 -0.26 6.65 -2.78
CA LEU A 56 0.45 6.81 -1.50
C LEU A 56 0.80 5.45 -0.87
N ILE A 57 -0.12 4.48 -0.92
CA ILE A 57 0.13 3.11 -0.43
C ILE A 57 1.27 2.47 -1.22
N LYS A 58 1.28 2.58 -2.55
CA LYS A 58 2.36 2.04 -3.40
C LYS A 58 3.71 2.69 -3.08
N GLN A 59 3.75 4.01 -2.92
CA GLN A 59 4.96 4.75 -2.57
C GLN A 59 5.51 4.31 -1.20
N HIS A 60 4.65 4.17 -0.20
CA HIS A 60 5.06 3.70 1.11
C HIS A 60 5.53 2.24 1.09
N ALA A 61 4.84 1.37 0.35
CA ALA A 61 5.26 -0.01 0.17
C ALA A 61 6.63 -0.12 -0.50
N ALA A 62 6.86 0.65 -1.57
CA ALA A 62 8.14 0.72 -2.26
C ALA A 62 9.28 1.13 -1.31
N TYR A 63 9.07 2.18 -0.51
CA TYR A 63 10.02 2.63 0.51
C TYR A 63 10.33 1.52 1.53
N VAL A 64 9.31 0.88 2.10
CA VAL A 64 9.51 -0.21 3.10
C VAL A 64 10.28 -1.37 2.48
N CYS A 65 9.96 -1.75 1.25
CA CYS A 65 10.64 -2.82 0.53
C CYS A 65 12.10 -2.48 0.23
N SER A 66 12.38 -1.28 -0.28
CA SER A 66 13.75 -0.87 -0.62
C SER A 66 14.64 -0.79 0.61
N THR A 67 14.16 -0.25 1.74
CA THR A 67 14.93 -0.24 2.99
C THR A 67 15.23 -1.67 3.48
N LYS A 68 14.28 -2.60 3.38
CA LYS A 68 14.50 -4.00 3.74
C LYS A 68 15.51 -4.69 2.82
N LEU A 69 15.44 -4.41 1.51
CA LEU A 69 16.34 -4.98 0.51
C LEU A 69 17.78 -4.50 0.71
N VAL A 70 18.00 -3.21 0.97
CA VAL A 70 19.35 -2.68 1.30
C VAL A 70 19.93 -3.39 2.52
N LYS A 71 19.15 -3.52 3.60
CA LYS A 71 19.60 -4.23 4.80
C LYS A 71 19.93 -5.70 4.52
N ALA A 72 19.12 -6.38 3.71
CA ALA A 72 19.36 -7.78 3.34
C ALA A 72 20.60 -7.94 2.46
N GLN A 73 20.81 -7.02 1.52
CA GLN A 73 22.00 -6.94 0.67
C GLN A 73 23.27 -6.75 1.52
N ASP A 74 23.30 -5.79 2.44
CA ASP A 74 24.46 -5.56 3.30
C ASP A 74 24.79 -6.77 4.17
N ASN A 75 23.76 -7.45 4.67
CA ASN A 75 23.92 -8.69 5.42
C ASN A 75 24.50 -9.80 4.55
N TYR A 76 23.99 -9.95 3.32
CA TYR A 76 24.50 -10.94 2.36
C TYR A 76 25.97 -10.70 2.05
N LEU A 77 26.35 -9.45 1.70
CA LEU A 77 27.74 -9.11 1.35
C LEU A 77 28.71 -9.43 2.49
N ARG A 78 28.33 -9.10 3.74
CA ARG A 78 29.14 -9.46 4.92
C ARG A 78 29.25 -10.97 5.13
N ALA A 79 28.13 -11.68 5.02
CA ALA A 79 28.11 -13.14 5.18
C ALA A 79 28.90 -13.84 4.07
N ALA A 80 28.79 -13.37 2.83
CA ALA A 80 29.52 -13.87 1.67
C ALA A 80 31.04 -13.68 1.86
N ALA A 81 31.49 -12.50 2.31
CA ALA A 81 32.90 -12.26 2.61
C ALA A 81 33.43 -13.22 3.69
N SER A 82 32.72 -13.34 4.82
CA SER A 82 33.09 -14.26 5.90
C SER A 82 33.09 -15.72 5.46
N TYR A 83 32.13 -16.11 4.62
CA TYR A 83 32.09 -17.42 4.01
C TYR A 83 33.32 -17.69 3.15
N MET A 84 33.71 -16.73 2.30
CA MET A 84 34.89 -16.89 1.44
C MET A 84 36.19 -17.07 2.24
N GLU A 85 36.29 -16.47 3.42
CA GLU A 85 37.45 -16.62 4.32
C GLU A 85 37.47 -17.97 5.05
N THR A 86 36.31 -18.58 5.29
CA THR A 86 36.18 -19.74 6.19
C THR A 86 35.75 -21.03 5.49
N LYS A 87 35.34 -20.96 4.22
CA LYS A 87 34.82 -22.12 3.49
C LYS A 87 35.90 -23.19 3.26
N PRO A 88 35.53 -24.48 3.32
CA PRO A 88 36.38 -25.56 2.83
C PRO A 88 36.72 -25.39 1.34
N ALA A 89 37.89 -25.87 0.90
CA ALA A 89 38.37 -25.71 -0.47
C ALA A 89 37.43 -26.35 -1.52
N GLN A 90 36.72 -27.41 -1.16
CA GLN A 90 35.78 -28.10 -2.04
C GLN A 90 34.42 -27.41 -2.19
N TRP A 91 34.15 -26.37 -1.39
CA TRP A 91 32.88 -25.64 -1.47
C TRP A 91 32.95 -24.52 -2.52
N PRO A 92 31.86 -24.28 -3.27
CA PRO A 92 31.83 -23.25 -4.29
C PRO A 92 31.99 -21.87 -3.68
N ASP A 93 32.38 -20.90 -4.49
CA ASP A 93 32.41 -19.50 -4.06
C ASP A 93 31.00 -18.98 -3.79
N ALA A 94 30.90 -17.94 -2.96
CA ALA A 94 29.62 -17.27 -2.73
C ALA A 94 29.11 -16.71 -4.07
N PRO A 95 27.82 -16.90 -4.41
CA PRO A 95 27.28 -16.39 -5.67
C PRO A 95 27.47 -14.88 -5.81
N TRP A 96 27.92 -14.44 -6.99
CA TRP A 96 27.91 -13.03 -7.32
C TRP A 96 26.48 -12.59 -7.63
N ILE A 97 26.06 -11.47 -7.03
CA ILE A 97 24.74 -10.87 -7.25
C ILE A 97 24.95 -9.42 -7.64
N ASP A 98 24.43 -9.04 -8.81
CA ASP A 98 24.37 -7.64 -9.21
C ASP A 98 23.14 -6.99 -8.56
N PHE A 99 23.38 -6.20 -7.52
CA PHE A 99 22.31 -5.52 -6.81
C PHE A 99 22.04 -4.17 -7.47
N PRO A 100 20.83 -3.95 -8.03
CA PRO A 100 20.46 -2.63 -8.50
C PRO A 100 20.40 -1.67 -7.31
N GLN A 101 20.54 -0.37 -7.57
CA GLN A 101 20.25 0.62 -6.55
C GLN A 101 18.75 0.61 -6.24
N TRP A 102 18.40 0.03 -5.09
CA TRP A 102 17.04 0.07 -4.58
C TRP A 102 16.69 1.52 -4.23
N CYS A 103 15.89 2.18 -5.06
CA CYS A 103 15.52 3.55 -4.80
C CYS A 103 14.82 3.68 -3.43
N GLN A 104 15.38 4.50 -2.55
CA GLN A 104 14.87 4.78 -1.21
C GLN A 104 13.89 5.96 -1.19
N ASP A 105 13.63 6.61 -2.33
CA ASP A 105 12.70 7.73 -2.41
C ASP A 105 11.26 7.23 -2.60
N PRO A 106 10.28 7.66 -1.77
CA PRO A 106 8.87 7.41 -2.02
C PRO A 106 8.40 7.79 -3.44
N ALA A 107 9.04 8.75 -4.10
CA ALA A 107 8.75 9.16 -5.47
C ALA A 107 9.12 8.11 -6.53
N CYS A 108 9.94 7.10 -6.19
CA CYS A 108 10.36 6.07 -7.13
C CYS A 108 9.29 5.02 -7.48
N ALA A 109 8.11 5.05 -6.85
CA ALA A 109 7.01 4.19 -7.28
C ALA A 109 6.41 4.60 -8.64
N ASP A 110 6.78 5.78 -9.17
CA ASP A 110 6.34 6.28 -10.47
C ASP A 110 7.39 6.08 -11.59
N TYR A 111 8.54 5.43 -11.32
CA TYR A 111 9.60 5.14 -12.28
C TYR A 111 9.65 3.66 -12.68
#